data_AF-A0A535RCG0-F1
#
_entry.id   AF-A0A535RCG0-F1
#
_cell.length_a   1.000
_cell.length_b   1.000
_cell.length_c   1.000
_cell.angle_alpha   90.00
_cell.angle_beta   90.00
_cell.angle_gamma   90.00
#
_symmetry.space_group_name_H-M   'P 1'
#
loop_
_entity.id
_entity.type
_entity.pdbx_description
1 polymer ?
#
loop_
_entity_poly.entity_id
_entity_poly.type
_entity_poly.pdbx_seq_one_letter_code
_entity_poly.pdbx_strand_id
1 'polypeptide(L)'
;TGIYKVGVLLSEAARGEGGRLLNGKGEYFMERYMPTLKDLAPRDIVSRCMLQEVREGRGIDGKDYVYLDLTHLGAKVINEKLPDITDFARNYLGVEPITEPVPIQPTAHYAMGGIPTDVEARVVIDPQWTPMPGFYAAGEVACVSVHGANRLGTNSLVDLIVFGRRGGKHMVKFIAENSHAPLPLEPEAYAREMVSALYSSTGGESAARIRSTLQNEMDTRVFVERDEAGLRKALDTLDGLQDAYKRVQMQDKGKKFNTELVEAIELGFLLDCAEATIHGALARQESRGAHYRTDYQKRDDENWLKHTLAYKGTKTHDVRLDYKPVELIDDPIFKPKERKY
;
A
#
# COMPACT_ATOMS: atom_id res chain seq x y z
N THR A 1 -9.17 8.72 4.40
CA THR A 1 -10.38 9.47 4.03
C THR A 1 -10.60 9.33 2.53
N GLY A 2 -10.78 8.09 2.05
CA GLY A 2 -11.21 7.86 0.67
C GLY A 2 -12.72 8.02 0.59
N ILE A 3 -13.22 8.61 -0.49
CA ILE A 3 -14.66 8.69 -0.78
C ILE A 3 -15.25 7.28 -0.73
N TYR A 4 -16.36 7.11 -0.02
CA TYR A 4 -17.03 5.83 0.13
C TYR A 4 -17.32 5.17 -1.24
N LYS A 5 -17.01 3.88 -1.38
CA LYS A 5 -17.05 3.04 -2.60
C LYS A 5 -16.10 3.44 -3.74
N VAL A 6 -15.95 4.73 -4.03
CA VAL A 6 -15.13 5.22 -5.16
C VAL A 6 -13.63 5.17 -4.83
N GLY A 7 -13.27 5.36 -3.56
CA GLY A 7 -11.88 5.29 -3.08
C GLY A 7 -11.03 6.53 -3.41
N VAL A 8 -11.57 7.50 -4.15
CA VAL A 8 -10.87 8.77 -4.47
C VAL A 8 -10.47 9.48 -3.18
N LEU A 9 -9.21 9.89 -3.11
CA LEU A 9 -8.63 10.50 -1.92
C LEU A 9 -9.25 11.88 -1.65
N LEU A 10 -9.82 12.06 -0.46
CA LEU A 10 -9.97 13.40 0.12
C LEU A 10 -8.73 13.71 0.96
N SER A 11 -8.02 14.76 0.58
CA SER A 11 -6.72 15.11 1.19
C SER A 11 -6.85 15.27 2.72
N GLU A 12 -5.81 14.83 3.43
CA GLU A 12 -5.66 15.05 4.86
C GLU A 12 -5.65 16.55 5.22
N ALA A 13 -5.31 17.41 4.26
CA ALA A 13 -5.45 18.86 4.39
C ALA A 13 -6.86 19.29 4.84
N ALA A 14 -7.91 18.55 4.48
CA ALA A 14 -9.26 18.83 4.98
C ALA A 14 -9.36 18.78 6.51
N ARG A 15 -8.71 17.79 7.14
CA ARG A 15 -8.62 17.70 8.62
C ARG A 15 -7.65 18.75 9.17
N GLY A 16 -6.57 19.04 8.45
CA GLY A 16 -5.63 20.13 8.74
C GLY A 16 -6.30 21.51 8.82
N GLU A 17 -7.29 21.76 7.97
CA GLU A 17 -8.10 22.97 7.95
C GLU A 17 -9.29 22.94 8.94
N GLY A 18 -9.38 21.90 9.77
CA GLY A 18 -10.37 21.78 10.85
C GLY A 18 -11.51 20.81 10.60
N GLY A 19 -11.52 20.10 9.47
CA GLY A 19 -12.50 19.05 9.19
C GLY A 19 -12.50 17.93 10.23
N ARG A 20 -13.68 17.43 10.59
CA ARG A 20 -13.86 16.49 11.71
C ARG A 20 -14.50 15.19 11.26
N LEU A 21 -14.15 14.09 11.93
CA LEU A 21 -14.73 12.78 11.66
C LEU A 21 -15.96 12.54 12.53
N LEU A 22 -17.08 12.22 11.90
CA LEU A 22 -18.40 12.09 12.53
C LEU A 22 -18.95 10.67 12.30
N ASN A 23 -19.41 10.01 13.36
CA ASN A 23 -20.02 8.67 13.27
C ASN A 23 -21.56 8.74 13.08
N GLY A 24 -22.20 7.58 12.95
CA GLY A 24 -23.65 7.47 12.74
C GLY A 24 -24.49 7.86 13.96
N LYS A 25 -23.85 8.12 15.11
CA LYS A 25 -24.51 8.64 16.32
C LYS A 25 -24.40 10.17 16.45
N GLY A 26 -23.77 10.84 15.47
CA GLY A 26 -23.51 12.28 15.54
C GLY A 26 -22.38 12.66 16.48
N GLU A 27 -21.50 11.73 16.84
CA GLU A 27 -20.34 11.96 17.70
C GLU A 27 -19.09 12.24 16.87
N TYR A 28 -18.35 13.31 17.21
CA TYR A 28 -16.98 13.53 16.73
C TYR A 28 -15.99 12.59 17.45
N PHE A 29 -16.05 11.31 17.08
CA PHE A 29 -15.48 10.19 17.84
C PHE A 29 -13.97 10.27 18.08
N MET A 30 -13.21 11.00 17.24
CA MET A 30 -11.76 11.16 17.43
C MET A 30 -11.42 11.90 18.73
N GLU A 31 -12.33 12.72 19.28
CA GLU A 31 -12.14 13.36 20.59
C GLU A 31 -12.09 12.34 21.73
N ARG A 32 -12.78 11.20 21.58
CA ARG A 32 -12.74 10.09 22.55
C ARG A 32 -11.48 9.25 22.40
N TYR A 33 -11.08 8.93 21.17
CA TYR A 33 -9.92 8.08 20.93
C TYR A 33 -8.59 8.79 21.13
N MET A 34 -8.48 10.04 20.68
CA MET A 34 -7.24 10.82 20.69
C MET A 34 -7.52 12.24 21.22
N PRO A 35 -7.70 12.43 22.53
CA PRO A 35 -8.16 13.71 23.09
C PRO A 35 -7.27 14.92 22.73
N THR A 36 -5.96 14.69 22.56
CA THR A 36 -4.98 15.74 22.23
C THR A 36 -4.94 16.06 20.73
N LEU A 37 -4.69 15.07 19.87
CA LEU A 37 -4.54 15.29 18.42
C LEU A 37 -5.86 15.26 17.65
N LYS A 38 -6.89 14.60 18.19
CA LYS A 38 -8.20 14.41 17.57
C LYS A 38 -8.04 13.87 16.14
N ASP A 39 -8.67 14.53 15.17
CA ASP A 39 -8.64 14.17 13.75
C ASP A 39 -7.24 14.32 13.11
N LEU A 40 -6.30 15.03 13.74
CA LEU A 40 -4.91 15.13 13.30
C LEU A 40 -4.03 13.99 13.82
N ALA A 41 -4.62 12.99 14.47
CA ALA A 41 -3.92 11.78 14.84
C ALA A 41 -3.31 11.08 13.60
N PRO A 42 -2.27 10.25 13.80
CA PRO A 42 -1.63 9.46 12.75
C PRO A 42 -2.62 8.63 11.95
N ARG A 43 -2.33 8.46 10.66
CA ARG A 43 -3.20 7.78 9.70
C ARG A 43 -3.60 6.37 10.12
N ASP A 44 -2.66 5.59 10.68
CA ASP A 44 -2.93 4.24 11.14
C ASP A 44 -3.91 4.21 12.31
N ILE A 45 -3.80 5.16 13.25
CA ILE A 45 -4.72 5.32 14.38
C ILE A 45 -6.10 5.73 13.89
N VAL A 46 -6.18 6.79 13.07
CA VAL A 46 -7.45 7.29 12.53
C VAL A 46 -8.19 6.18 11.77
N SER A 47 -7.48 5.44 10.91
CA SER A 47 -8.07 4.32 10.17
C SER A 47 -8.60 3.20 11.09
N ARG A 48 -7.86 2.82 12.14
CA ARG A 48 -8.35 1.85 13.14
C ARG A 48 -9.59 2.35 13.87
N CYS A 49 -9.60 3.62 14.28
CA CYS A 49 -10.75 4.23 14.96
C CYS A 49 -12.00 4.22 14.06
N MET A 50 -11.87 4.60 12.78
CA MET A 50 -12.98 4.54 11.82
C MET A 50 -13.55 3.12 11.67
N LEU A 51 -12.69 2.09 11.58
CA LEU A 51 -13.13 0.71 11.48
C LEU A 51 -13.80 0.22 12.77
N GLN A 52 -13.27 0.62 13.92
CA GLN A 52 -13.86 0.29 15.22
C GLN A 52 -15.26 0.88 15.35
N GLU A 53 -15.47 2.13 14.92
CA GLU A 53 -16.80 2.75 14.90
C GLU A 53 -17.78 1.95 14.04
N VAL A 54 -17.40 1.61 12.81
CA VAL A 54 -18.23 0.81 11.90
C VAL A 54 -18.55 -0.56 12.51
N ARG A 55 -17.54 -1.25 13.05
CA ARG A 55 -17.68 -2.61 13.60
C ARG A 55 -18.56 -2.66 14.84
N GLU A 56 -18.52 -1.61 15.66
CA GLU A 56 -19.41 -1.45 16.81
C GLU A 56 -20.79 -0.87 16.44
N GLY A 57 -21.17 -0.92 15.15
CA GLY A 57 -22.49 -0.52 14.66
C GLY A 57 -22.72 0.99 14.65
N ARG A 58 -21.66 1.81 14.70
CA ARG A 58 -21.72 3.28 14.67
C ARG A 58 -21.36 3.86 13.31
N GLY A 59 -21.36 3.06 12.25
CA GLY A 59 -21.34 3.59 10.89
C GLY A 59 -22.62 4.34 10.55
N ILE A 60 -22.60 5.18 9.51
CA ILE A 60 -23.76 6.00 9.11
C ILE A 60 -24.91 5.09 8.66
N ASP A 61 -26.07 5.20 9.32
CA ASP A 61 -27.23 4.32 9.08
C ASP A 61 -26.90 2.81 9.13
N GLY A 62 -25.90 2.43 9.93
CA GLY A 62 -25.41 1.05 10.02
C GLY A 62 -24.57 0.59 8.82
N LYS A 63 -24.17 1.50 7.92
CA LYS A 63 -23.30 1.22 6.77
C LYS A 63 -21.82 1.24 7.16
N ASP A 64 -20.98 0.77 6.27
CA ASP A 64 -19.54 0.58 6.46
C ASP A 64 -18.68 1.84 6.26
N TYR A 65 -19.21 3.02 6.58
CA TYR A 65 -18.50 4.29 6.47
C TYR A 65 -18.84 5.27 7.60
N VAL A 66 -18.02 6.31 7.70
CA VAL A 66 -18.23 7.48 8.59
C VAL A 66 -18.21 8.76 7.75
N TYR A 67 -18.49 9.89 8.38
CA TYR A 67 -18.49 11.19 7.70
C TYR A 67 -17.22 11.99 7.94
N LEU A 68 -16.79 12.74 6.92
CA LEU A 68 -15.93 13.91 7.05
C LEU A 68 -16.80 15.17 7.01
N ASP A 69 -16.88 15.88 8.12
CA ASP A 69 -17.68 17.08 8.26
C ASP A 69 -16.81 18.34 8.12
N LEU A 70 -17.11 19.13 7.09
CA LEU A 70 -16.47 20.42 6.78
C LEU A 70 -17.42 21.61 6.99
N THR A 71 -18.70 21.36 7.25
CA THR A 71 -19.77 22.36 7.16
C THR A 71 -19.53 23.57 8.06
N HIS A 72 -18.92 23.34 9.22
CA HIS A 72 -18.57 24.37 10.20
C HIS A 72 -17.44 25.33 9.77
N LEU A 73 -16.66 25.00 8.73
CA LEU A 73 -15.57 25.86 8.23
C LEU A 73 -16.10 27.05 7.43
N GLY A 74 -17.33 26.94 6.91
CA GLY A 74 -17.97 27.96 6.09
C GLY A 74 -17.49 27.96 4.63
N ALA A 75 -18.37 28.40 3.74
CA ALA A 75 -18.17 28.35 2.29
C ALA A 75 -16.86 29.01 1.80
N LYS A 76 -16.46 30.13 2.43
CA LYS A 76 -15.26 30.86 2.03
C LYS A 76 -14.00 30.01 2.20
N VAL A 77 -13.81 29.42 3.39
CA VAL A 77 -12.63 28.59 3.69
C VAL A 77 -12.60 27.38 2.78
N ILE A 78 -13.74 26.73 2.61
CA ILE A 78 -13.88 25.54 1.78
C ILE A 78 -13.49 25.83 0.32
N ASN A 79 -14.03 26.90 -0.26
CA ASN A 79 -13.77 27.25 -1.67
C ASN A 79 -12.34 27.75 -1.91
N GLU A 80 -11.75 28.46 -0.94
CA GLU A 80 -10.38 29.00 -1.09
C GLU A 80 -9.31 27.92 -0.84
N LYS A 81 -9.52 27.02 0.11
CA LYS A 81 -8.48 26.11 0.58
C LYS A 81 -8.67 24.64 0.22
N LEU A 82 -9.91 24.21 -0.01
CA LEU A 82 -10.27 22.82 -0.26
C LEU A 82 -11.02 22.60 -1.60
N PRO A 83 -10.76 23.37 -2.68
CA PRO A 83 -11.57 23.32 -3.90
C PRO A 83 -11.61 21.91 -4.51
N ASP A 84 -10.44 21.31 -4.74
CA ASP A 84 -10.33 19.97 -5.34
C ASP A 84 -11.07 18.89 -4.54
N ILE A 85 -10.97 18.96 -3.21
CA ILE A 85 -11.61 18.00 -2.30
C ILE A 85 -13.13 18.09 -2.45
N THR A 86 -13.65 19.31 -2.52
CA THR A 86 -15.09 19.52 -2.65
C THR A 86 -15.64 19.20 -4.01
N ASP A 87 -14.86 19.42 -5.07
CA ASP A 87 -15.25 19.04 -6.42
C ASP A 87 -15.33 17.53 -6.57
N PHE A 88 -14.45 16.76 -5.93
CA PHE A 88 -14.59 15.30 -5.91
C PHE A 88 -15.86 14.85 -5.20
N ALA A 89 -16.21 15.44 -4.05
CA ALA A 89 -17.44 15.10 -3.34
C ALA A 89 -18.69 15.43 -4.18
N ARG A 90 -18.72 16.59 -4.83
CA ARG A 90 -19.81 17.00 -5.74
C ARG A 90 -19.91 16.07 -6.95
N ASN A 91 -18.79 15.82 -7.63
CA ASN A 91 -18.79 15.08 -8.90
C ASN A 91 -19.04 13.59 -8.73
N TYR A 92 -18.50 12.96 -7.67
CA TYR A 92 -18.60 11.51 -7.49
C TYR A 92 -19.75 11.08 -6.58
N LEU A 93 -20.16 11.92 -5.63
CA LEU A 93 -21.22 11.57 -4.68
C LEU A 93 -22.47 12.47 -4.78
N GLY A 94 -22.41 13.59 -5.50
CA GLY A 94 -23.49 14.57 -5.51
C GLY A 94 -23.69 15.27 -4.16
N VAL A 95 -22.68 15.26 -3.29
CA VAL A 95 -22.73 15.87 -1.95
C VAL A 95 -22.17 17.28 -2.02
N GLU A 96 -22.84 18.24 -1.39
CA GLU A 96 -22.34 19.62 -1.23
C GLU A 96 -21.61 19.77 0.11
N PRO A 97 -20.27 19.77 0.15
CA PRO A 97 -19.51 19.73 1.42
C PRO A 97 -19.63 20.98 2.27
N ILE A 98 -20.15 22.08 1.69
CA ILE A 98 -20.46 23.31 2.43
C ILE A 98 -21.65 23.09 3.37
N THR A 99 -22.62 22.27 2.98
CA THR A 99 -23.89 22.09 3.70
C THR A 99 -24.08 20.68 4.27
N GLU A 100 -23.36 19.69 3.74
CA GLU A 100 -23.55 18.28 4.07
C GLU A 100 -22.20 17.57 4.29
N PRO A 101 -22.11 16.63 5.25
CA PRO A 101 -20.88 15.88 5.48
C PRO A 101 -20.61 14.85 4.37
N VAL A 102 -19.33 14.55 4.13
CA VAL A 102 -18.90 13.69 3.01
C VAL A 102 -18.67 12.23 3.47
N PRO A 103 -19.36 11.23 2.88
CA PRO A 103 -19.13 9.81 3.16
C PRO A 103 -17.69 9.37 2.86
N ILE A 104 -17.01 8.81 3.86
CA ILE A 104 -15.62 8.36 3.73
C ILE A 104 -15.34 7.03 4.44
N GLN A 105 -14.33 6.33 3.94
CA GLN A 105 -13.80 5.11 4.54
C GLN A 105 -12.26 5.12 4.55
N PRO A 106 -11.62 4.27 5.38
CA PRO A 106 -10.23 3.90 5.17
C PRO A 106 -10.07 3.25 3.80
N THR A 107 -8.97 3.53 3.10
CA THR A 107 -8.73 3.01 1.74
C THR A 107 -7.23 2.79 1.59
N ALA A 108 -6.84 1.67 0.98
CA ALA A 108 -5.44 1.42 0.63
C ALA A 108 -4.95 2.56 -0.28
N HIS A 109 -3.74 3.08 0.00
CA HIS A 109 -3.33 4.36 -0.58
C HIS A 109 -1.87 4.43 -1.01
N TYR A 110 -0.96 3.82 -0.24
CA TYR A 110 0.48 3.93 -0.50
C TYR A 110 1.20 2.67 -0.03
N ALA A 111 2.13 2.17 -0.84
CA ALA A 111 3.02 1.08 -0.48
C ALA A 111 4.30 1.60 0.18
N MET A 112 4.49 1.36 1.49
CA MET A 112 5.75 1.68 2.16
C MET A 112 6.87 0.69 1.82
N GLY A 113 6.52 -0.56 1.48
CA GLY A 113 7.46 -1.56 0.99
C GLY A 113 7.75 -1.34 -0.51
N GLY A 114 8.72 -2.07 -1.03
CA GLY A 114 9.16 -1.96 -2.41
C GLY A 114 10.51 -2.64 -2.63
N ILE A 115 11.11 -2.40 -3.79
CA ILE A 115 12.45 -2.86 -4.14
C ILE A 115 13.45 -2.23 -3.17
N PRO A 116 14.19 -3.00 -2.36
CA PRO A 116 15.09 -2.44 -1.37
C PRO A 116 16.24 -1.70 -2.05
N THR A 117 16.53 -0.48 -1.59
CA THR A 117 17.62 0.35 -2.11
C THR A 117 18.43 0.98 -1.00
N ASP A 118 19.64 1.41 -1.32
CA ASP A 118 20.40 2.32 -0.47
C ASP A 118 20.04 3.79 -0.70
N VAL A 119 20.70 4.69 0.04
CA VAL A 119 20.45 6.14 -0.02
C VAL A 119 20.86 6.82 -1.33
N GLU A 120 21.57 6.11 -2.22
CA GLU A 120 21.92 6.51 -3.58
C GLU A 120 20.99 5.87 -4.62
N ALA A 121 19.87 5.27 -4.17
CA ALA A 121 18.86 4.60 -4.96
C ALA A 121 19.34 3.35 -5.72
N ARG A 122 20.48 2.76 -5.33
CA ARG A 122 20.96 1.48 -5.89
C ARG A 122 20.17 0.35 -5.28
N VAL A 123 19.69 -0.59 -6.09
CA VAL A 123 18.99 -1.78 -5.61
C VAL A 123 19.97 -2.66 -4.84
N VAL A 124 19.56 -3.14 -3.66
CA VAL A 124 20.32 -4.11 -2.87
C VAL A 124 19.63 -5.47 -2.87
N ILE A 125 20.39 -6.56 -2.87
CA ILE A 125 19.83 -7.91 -3.13
C ILE A 125 19.82 -8.84 -1.92
N ASP A 126 20.45 -8.46 -0.82
CA ASP A 126 20.62 -9.31 0.36
C ASP A 126 20.63 -8.49 1.67
N PRO A 127 20.62 -9.16 2.84
CA PRO A 127 20.72 -8.47 4.13
C PRO A 127 22.02 -7.73 4.38
N GLN A 128 23.07 -7.99 3.58
CA GLN A 128 24.38 -7.35 3.67
C GLN A 128 24.46 -6.06 2.86
N TRP A 129 23.33 -5.61 2.28
CA TRP A 129 23.24 -4.41 1.44
C TRP A 129 24.11 -4.49 0.17
N THR A 130 24.32 -5.69 -0.38
CA THR A 130 25.07 -5.85 -1.63
C THR A 130 24.35 -5.13 -2.76
N PRO A 131 24.93 -4.08 -3.38
CA PRO A 131 24.30 -3.38 -4.49
C PRO A 131 24.31 -4.24 -5.75
N MET A 132 23.20 -4.28 -6.48
CA MET A 132 23.13 -4.84 -7.83
C MET A 132 23.67 -3.82 -8.83
N PRO A 133 24.82 -4.10 -9.49
CA PRO A 133 25.43 -3.13 -10.39
C PRO A 133 24.48 -2.72 -11.51
N GLY A 134 24.28 -1.42 -11.70
CA GLY A 134 23.47 -0.87 -12.78
C GLY A 134 21.95 -0.91 -12.55
N PHE A 135 21.46 -1.43 -11.41
CA PHE A 135 20.03 -1.47 -11.11
C PHE A 135 19.64 -0.49 -10.00
N TYR A 136 18.63 0.34 -10.27
CA TYR A 136 18.19 1.43 -9.40
C TYR A 136 16.68 1.45 -9.28
N ALA A 137 16.17 1.95 -8.15
CA ALA A 137 14.76 2.18 -7.94
C ALA A 137 14.56 3.45 -7.08
N ALA A 138 13.55 4.25 -7.41
CA ALA A 138 13.21 5.47 -6.67
C ALA A 138 11.70 5.70 -6.67
N GLY A 139 11.20 6.41 -5.66
CA GLY A 139 9.77 6.61 -5.48
C GLY A 139 9.07 5.44 -4.81
N GLU A 140 7.75 5.34 -5.00
CA GLU A 140 6.90 4.35 -4.33
C GLU A 140 7.25 2.89 -4.65
N VAL A 141 7.92 2.62 -5.79
CA VAL A 141 8.40 1.28 -6.11
C VAL A 141 9.60 0.86 -5.24
N ALA A 142 10.26 1.81 -4.56
CA ALA A 142 11.49 1.58 -3.81
C ALA A 142 11.26 1.58 -2.29
N CYS A 143 12.04 0.77 -1.60
CA CYS A 143 12.19 0.78 -0.15
C CYS A 143 13.63 1.19 0.18
N VAL A 144 13.90 2.50 0.15
CA VAL A 144 15.17 3.08 0.60
C VAL A 144 15.32 2.80 2.11
N SER A 145 14.57 3.54 2.92
CA SER A 145 13.34 3.12 3.61
C SER A 145 12.89 4.31 4.47
N VAL A 146 12.76 5.49 3.85
CA VAL A 146 12.52 6.76 4.58
C VAL A 146 11.12 6.84 5.21
N HIS A 147 10.23 5.90 4.87
CA HIS A 147 8.86 5.83 5.37
C HIS A 147 8.67 4.77 6.46
N GLY A 148 9.64 3.85 6.63
CA GLY A 148 9.55 2.74 7.57
C GLY A 148 8.19 2.02 7.55
N ALA A 149 7.58 1.85 8.73
CA ALA A 149 6.28 1.19 8.86
C ALA A 149 5.06 2.13 8.72
N ASN A 150 5.27 3.44 8.54
CA ASN A 150 4.19 4.42 8.45
C ASN A 150 4.69 5.73 7.82
N ARG A 151 4.26 6.00 6.59
CA ARG A 151 4.61 7.23 5.88
C ARG A 151 3.88 8.45 6.45
N LEU A 152 4.61 9.55 6.66
CA LEU A 152 4.01 10.87 6.93
C LEU A 152 3.41 11.49 5.64
N GLY A 153 2.30 12.23 5.80
CA GLY A 153 1.68 12.98 4.70
C GLY A 153 2.70 13.86 3.96
N THR A 154 2.49 14.07 2.67
CA THR A 154 3.37 14.88 1.76
C THR A 154 4.78 14.35 1.48
N ASN A 155 5.33 13.42 2.29
CA ASN A 155 6.70 12.93 2.09
C ASN A 155 6.94 12.10 0.82
N SER A 156 5.90 11.50 0.21
CA SER A 156 6.07 10.69 -1.02
C SER A 156 6.57 11.54 -2.20
N LEU A 157 6.03 12.76 -2.37
CA LEU A 157 6.48 13.65 -3.44
C LEU A 157 7.94 14.10 -3.25
N VAL A 158 8.35 14.28 -2.00
CA VAL A 158 9.74 14.60 -1.64
C VAL A 158 10.66 13.43 -1.94
N ASP A 159 10.24 12.20 -1.62
CA ASP A 159 10.96 10.96 -1.96
C ASP A 159 11.21 10.86 -3.48
N LEU A 160 10.18 11.05 -4.31
CA LEU A 160 10.30 11.02 -5.78
C LEU A 160 11.44 11.93 -6.28
N ILE A 161 11.43 13.20 -5.88
CA ILE A 161 12.40 14.18 -6.40
C ILE A 161 13.81 13.97 -5.81
N VAL A 162 13.90 13.56 -4.54
CA VAL A 162 15.19 13.38 -3.86
C VAL A 162 15.90 12.14 -4.40
N PHE A 163 15.25 10.97 -4.35
CA PHE A 163 15.89 9.72 -4.73
C PHE A 163 15.97 9.53 -6.23
N GLY A 164 15.03 10.09 -7.01
CA GLY A 164 15.17 10.19 -8.45
C GLY A 164 16.41 10.99 -8.86
N ARG A 165 16.66 12.14 -8.20
CA ARG A 165 17.86 12.95 -8.47
C ARG A 165 19.15 12.29 -7.99
N ARG A 166 19.15 11.64 -6.83
CA ARG A 166 20.34 10.92 -6.32
C ARG A 166 20.71 9.74 -7.22
N GLY A 167 19.75 8.89 -7.52
CA GLY A 167 19.92 7.76 -8.45
C GLY A 167 20.45 8.22 -9.81
N GLY A 168 19.85 9.26 -10.39
CA GLY A 168 20.33 9.83 -11.66
C GLY A 168 21.78 10.33 -11.62
N LYS A 169 22.19 10.99 -10.54
CA LYS A 169 23.60 11.41 -10.37
C LYS A 169 24.54 10.22 -10.25
N HIS A 170 24.15 9.19 -9.49
CA HIS A 170 24.96 7.98 -9.36
C HIS A 170 25.06 7.22 -10.69
N MET A 171 23.96 7.11 -11.45
CA MET A 171 23.94 6.49 -12.78
C MET A 171 24.94 7.12 -13.75
N VAL A 172 25.04 8.45 -13.79
CA VAL A 172 26.00 9.17 -14.65
C VAL A 172 27.44 8.74 -14.34
N LYS A 173 27.79 8.67 -13.05
CA LYS A 173 29.11 8.19 -12.62
C LYS A 173 29.32 6.72 -12.99
N PHE A 174 28.33 5.87 -12.71
CA PHE A 174 28.39 4.44 -12.98
C PHE A 174 28.64 4.14 -14.47
N ILE A 175 27.92 4.81 -15.38
CA ILE A 175 28.08 4.62 -16.82
C ILE A 175 29.43 5.12 -17.32
N ALA A 176 30.01 6.17 -16.72
CA ALA A 176 31.34 6.66 -17.09
C ALA A 176 32.47 5.70 -16.64
N GLU A 177 32.25 4.97 -15.55
CA GLU A 177 33.26 4.09 -14.93
C GLU A 177 33.13 2.62 -15.31
N ASN A 178 32.01 2.21 -15.92
CA ASN A 178 31.70 0.81 -16.21
C ASN A 178 31.30 0.62 -17.67
N SER A 179 31.67 -0.53 -18.24
CA SER A 179 31.20 -0.95 -19.56
C SER A 179 29.81 -1.59 -19.48
N HIS A 180 29.09 -1.62 -20.59
CA HIS A 180 27.84 -2.36 -20.69
C HIS A 180 28.07 -3.85 -20.40
N ALA A 181 27.22 -4.44 -19.57
CA ALA A 181 27.19 -5.89 -19.39
C ALA A 181 26.76 -6.56 -20.70
N PRO A 182 27.36 -7.69 -21.08
CA PRO A 182 26.91 -8.44 -22.24
C PRO A 182 25.49 -8.95 -22.00
N LEU A 183 24.64 -8.90 -23.04
CA LEU A 183 23.32 -9.50 -22.98
C LEU A 183 23.46 -11.03 -23.04
N PRO A 184 22.58 -11.77 -22.34
CA PRO A 184 22.43 -13.21 -22.57
C PRO A 184 21.96 -13.47 -24.02
N LEU A 185 21.99 -14.73 -24.46
CA LEU A 185 21.63 -15.11 -25.84
C LEU A 185 20.21 -14.71 -26.22
N GLU A 186 19.25 -14.89 -25.31
CA GLU A 186 17.82 -14.59 -25.50
C GLU A 186 17.30 -13.75 -24.32
N PRO A 187 17.64 -12.45 -24.24
CA PRO A 187 17.31 -11.60 -23.10
C PRO A 187 15.80 -11.42 -22.90
N GLU A 188 15.00 -11.64 -23.94
CA GLU A 188 13.55 -11.48 -23.91
C GLU A 188 12.76 -12.78 -23.73
N ALA A 189 13.44 -13.94 -23.64
CA ALA A 189 12.79 -15.26 -23.60
C ALA A 189 11.69 -15.35 -22.53
N TYR A 190 11.96 -14.88 -21.32
CA TYR A 190 10.98 -14.84 -20.22
C TYR A 190 9.72 -14.04 -20.58
N ALA A 191 9.88 -12.85 -21.16
CA ALA A 191 8.75 -12.01 -21.54
C ALA A 191 7.96 -12.62 -22.70
N ARG A 192 8.64 -13.22 -23.68
CA ARG A 192 7.99 -13.93 -24.79
C ARG A 192 7.18 -15.13 -24.29
N GLU A 193 7.75 -15.91 -23.36
CA GLU A 193 7.08 -17.08 -22.78
C GLU A 193 5.82 -16.66 -22.02
N MET A 194 5.92 -15.64 -21.16
CA MET A 194 4.77 -15.11 -20.41
C MET A 194 3.62 -14.68 -21.34
N VAL A 195 3.93 -13.91 -22.38
CA VAL A 195 2.92 -13.46 -23.36
C VAL A 195 2.36 -14.65 -24.16
N SER A 196 3.22 -15.57 -24.60
CA SER A 196 2.81 -16.74 -25.38
C SER A 196 1.90 -17.67 -24.58
N ALA A 197 2.21 -17.89 -23.30
CA ALA A 197 1.41 -18.72 -22.40
C ALA A 197 -0.03 -18.20 -22.31
N LEU A 198 -0.22 -16.91 -22.09
CA LEU A 198 -1.55 -16.27 -22.03
C LEU A 198 -2.34 -16.39 -23.34
N TYR A 199 -1.68 -16.21 -24.50
CA TYR A 199 -2.33 -16.38 -25.80
C TYR A 199 -2.76 -17.83 -26.05
N SER A 200 -1.89 -18.78 -25.69
CA SER A 200 -2.05 -20.21 -25.95
C SER A 200 -3.00 -20.93 -24.98
N SER A 201 -3.24 -20.35 -23.81
CA SER A 201 -4.06 -20.96 -22.78
C SER A 201 -5.53 -21.15 -23.20
N THR A 202 -6.06 -22.34 -22.90
CA THR A 202 -7.44 -22.79 -23.16
C THR A 202 -8.13 -23.29 -21.89
N GLY A 203 -7.63 -22.87 -20.72
CA GLY A 203 -8.06 -23.40 -19.42
C GLY A 203 -9.39 -22.84 -18.87
N GLY A 204 -10.01 -21.89 -19.57
CA GLY A 204 -11.34 -21.35 -19.25
C GLY A 204 -11.45 -20.40 -18.05
N GLU A 205 -10.35 -20.11 -17.35
CA GLU A 205 -10.40 -19.19 -16.19
C GLU A 205 -10.49 -17.72 -16.64
N SER A 206 -11.19 -16.92 -15.85
CA SER A 206 -11.37 -15.48 -16.09
C SER A 206 -10.39 -14.66 -15.24
N ALA A 207 -9.55 -13.86 -15.90
CA ALA A 207 -8.66 -12.91 -15.22
C ALA A 207 -9.44 -11.90 -14.35
N ALA A 208 -10.58 -11.40 -14.84
CA ALA A 208 -11.44 -10.48 -14.09
C ALA A 208 -11.98 -11.13 -12.79
N ARG A 209 -12.41 -12.39 -12.85
CA ARG A 209 -12.87 -13.13 -11.66
C ARG A 209 -11.75 -13.25 -10.63
N ILE A 210 -10.56 -13.68 -11.07
CA ILE A 210 -9.39 -13.85 -10.19
C ILE A 210 -9.02 -12.50 -9.54
N ARG A 211 -8.98 -11.42 -10.33
CA ARG A 211 -8.71 -10.05 -9.86
C ARG A 211 -9.70 -9.63 -8.78
N SER A 212 -11.01 -9.77 -9.02
CA SER A 212 -12.04 -9.39 -8.05
C SER A 212 -11.97 -10.24 -6.77
N THR A 213 -11.68 -11.55 -6.89
CA THR A 213 -11.48 -12.41 -5.71
C THR A 213 -10.25 -11.98 -4.91
N LEU A 214 -9.12 -11.68 -5.57
CA LEU A 214 -7.92 -11.19 -4.91
C LEU A 214 -8.19 -9.88 -4.15
N GLN A 215 -8.83 -8.91 -4.80
CA GLN A 215 -9.15 -7.61 -4.19
C GLN A 215 -10.01 -7.77 -2.93
N ASN A 216 -11.10 -8.55 -3.03
CA ASN A 216 -11.97 -8.79 -1.89
C ASN A 216 -11.25 -9.50 -0.73
N GLU A 217 -10.37 -10.47 -1.04
CA GLU A 217 -9.63 -11.19 0.00
C GLU A 217 -8.62 -10.28 0.72
N MET A 218 -7.89 -9.45 -0.05
CA MET A 218 -6.94 -8.48 0.49
C MET A 218 -7.63 -7.42 1.35
N ASP A 219 -8.77 -6.89 0.91
CA ASP A 219 -9.57 -5.90 1.67
C ASP A 219 -10.18 -6.51 2.93
N THR A 220 -10.59 -7.78 2.88
CA THR A 220 -11.24 -8.43 4.03
C THR A 220 -10.24 -8.86 5.10
N ARG A 221 -9.05 -9.34 4.70
CA ARG A 221 -8.14 -10.07 5.62
C ARG A 221 -6.75 -9.48 5.77
N VAL A 222 -6.31 -8.64 4.84
CA VAL A 222 -4.92 -8.12 4.77
C VAL A 222 -4.91 -6.59 4.87
N PHE A 223 -6.03 -6.00 5.27
CA PHE A 223 -6.23 -4.56 5.35
C PHE A 223 -5.62 -3.95 6.62
N VAL A 224 -6.35 -3.09 7.32
CA VAL A 224 -5.86 -2.33 8.49
C VAL A 224 -5.56 -3.23 9.69
N GLU A 225 -6.46 -4.18 9.98
CA GLU A 225 -6.32 -5.11 11.10
C GLU A 225 -6.19 -6.53 10.59
N ARG A 226 -5.34 -7.31 11.25
CA ARG A 226 -4.96 -8.66 10.82
C ARG A 226 -4.86 -9.57 12.02
N ASP A 227 -5.15 -10.84 11.81
CA ASP A 227 -4.83 -11.91 12.75
C ASP A 227 -4.26 -13.11 11.98
N GLU A 228 -3.68 -14.07 12.69
CA GLU A 228 -3.10 -15.25 12.08
C GLU A 228 -4.12 -16.05 11.25
N ALA A 229 -5.34 -16.23 11.76
CA ALA A 229 -6.36 -17.03 11.10
C ALA A 229 -6.78 -16.42 9.76
N GLY A 230 -7.02 -15.11 9.72
CA GLY A 230 -7.35 -14.35 8.53
C GLY A 230 -6.21 -14.33 7.52
N LEU A 231 -4.97 -14.16 7.97
CA LEU A 231 -3.79 -14.17 7.08
C LEU A 231 -3.55 -15.55 6.46
N ARG A 232 -3.71 -16.63 7.23
CA ARG A 232 -3.63 -18.00 6.70
C ARG A 232 -4.73 -18.27 5.68
N LYS A 233 -5.95 -17.82 5.97
CA LYS A 233 -7.06 -17.98 5.02
C LYS A 233 -6.83 -17.20 3.71
N ALA A 234 -6.27 -15.99 3.82
CA ALA A 234 -5.89 -15.19 2.66
C ALA A 234 -4.81 -15.88 1.82
N LEU A 235 -3.83 -16.52 2.47
CA LEU A 235 -2.80 -17.31 1.81
C LEU A 235 -3.40 -18.50 1.04
N ASP A 236 -4.25 -19.31 1.69
CA ASP A 236 -4.92 -20.44 1.04
C ASP A 236 -5.73 -20.00 -0.20
N THR A 237 -6.42 -18.86 -0.09
CA THR A 237 -7.16 -18.27 -1.21
C THR A 237 -6.21 -17.84 -2.32
N LEU A 238 -5.11 -17.17 -1.98
CA LEU A 238 -4.11 -16.70 -2.94
C LEU A 238 -3.49 -17.87 -3.73
N ASP A 239 -3.16 -18.98 -3.06
CA ASP A 239 -2.60 -20.16 -3.71
C ASP A 239 -3.55 -20.69 -4.79
N GLY A 240 -4.83 -20.81 -4.45
CA GLY A 240 -5.88 -21.20 -5.41
C GLY A 240 -6.03 -20.20 -6.57
N LEU A 241 -5.84 -18.91 -6.33
CA LEU A 241 -5.87 -17.88 -7.37
C LEU A 241 -4.65 -17.92 -8.29
N GLN A 242 -3.46 -18.16 -7.76
CA GLN A 242 -2.23 -18.36 -8.54
C GLN A 242 -2.32 -19.63 -9.40
N ASP A 243 -2.95 -20.69 -8.90
CA ASP A 243 -3.22 -21.89 -9.70
C ASP A 243 -4.28 -21.66 -10.78
N ALA A 244 -5.35 -20.90 -10.48
CA ALA A 244 -6.32 -20.50 -11.49
C ALA A 244 -5.70 -19.59 -12.56
N TYR A 245 -4.76 -18.72 -12.18
CA TYR A 245 -4.09 -17.80 -13.09
C TYR A 245 -3.38 -18.54 -14.24
N LYS A 246 -2.77 -19.70 -13.96
CA LYS A 246 -2.12 -20.57 -14.98
C LYS A 246 -3.07 -21.07 -16.06
N ARG A 247 -4.39 -21.01 -15.83
CA ARG A 247 -5.45 -21.47 -16.75
C ARG A 247 -6.29 -20.31 -17.32
N VAL A 248 -5.87 -19.06 -17.14
CA VAL A 248 -6.56 -17.89 -17.68
C VAL A 248 -6.67 -18.02 -19.18
N GLN A 249 -7.90 -17.89 -19.71
CA GLN A 249 -8.16 -17.92 -21.13
C GLN A 249 -8.66 -16.56 -21.58
N MET A 250 -7.83 -15.87 -22.37
CA MET A 250 -8.22 -14.61 -22.98
C MET A 250 -9.23 -14.81 -24.12
N GLN A 251 -10.17 -13.89 -24.25
CA GLN A 251 -11.15 -13.85 -25.34
C GLN A 251 -10.60 -13.08 -26.56
N ASP A 252 -9.98 -11.93 -26.33
CA ASP A 252 -9.32 -11.13 -27.36
C ASP A 252 -7.98 -11.77 -27.75
N LYS A 253 -7.92 -12.29 -28.97
CA LYS A 253 -6.70 -12.86 -29.57
C LYS A 253 -5.95 -11.85 -30.47
N GLY A 254 -6.42 -10.61 -30.55
CA GLY A 254 -5.76 -9.50 -31.22
C GLY A 254 -4.43 -9.14 -30.57
N LYS A 255 -3.54 -8.49 -31.33
CA LYS A 255 -2.20 -8.09 -30.85
C LYS A 255 -2.03 -6.57 -30.69
N LYS A 256 -2.98 -5.79 -31.18
CA LYS A 256 -2.93 -4.31 -31.16
C LYS A 256 -3.88 -3.83 -30.07
N PHE A 257 -3.37 -3.03 -29.14
CA PHE A 257 -4.19 -2.46 -28.05
C PHE A 257 -5.02 -3.52 -27.30
N ASN A 258 -4.48 -4.73 -27.14
CA ASN A 258 -5.15 -5.79 -26.40
C ASN A 258 -5.03 -5.49 -24.90
N THR A 259 -6.03 -4.82 -24.35
CA THR A 259 -6.07 -4.46 -22.91
C THR A 259 -6.28 -5.68 -22.05
N GLU A 260 -6.98 -6.72 -22.54
CA GLU A 260 -7.15 -7.98 -21.81
C GLU A 260 -5.79 -8.66 -21.56
N LEU A 261 -4.86 -8.62 -22.52
CA LEU A 261 -3.49 -9.13 -22.35
C LEU A 261 -2.77 -8.37 -21.24
N VAL A 262 -2.81 -7.03 -21.30
CA VAL A 262 -2.13 -6.16 -20.34
C VAL A 262 -2.67 -6.40 -18.93
N GLU A 263 -3.99 -6.43 -18.78
CA GLU A 263 -4.64 -6.70 -17.50
C GLU A 263 -4.35 -8.12 -16.98
N ALA A 264 -4.24 -9.12 -17.87
CA ALA A 264 -3.86 -10.47 -17.46
C ALA A 264 -2.38 -10.53 -17.00
N ILE A 265 -1.47 -9.81 -17.64
CA ILE A 265 -0.07 -9.71 -17.21
C ILE A 265 0.02 -9.01 -15.84
N GLU A 266 -0.62 -7.85 -15.71
CA GLU A 266 -0.65 -7.09 -14.46
C GLU A 266 -1.25 -7.88 -13.30
N LEU A 267 -2.26 -8.71 -13.57
CA LEU A 267 -2.82 -9.60 -12.56
C LEU A 267 -1.77 -10.58 -12.01
N GLY A 268 -0.90 -11.13 -12.87
CA GLY A 268 0.21 -11.98 -12.43
C GLY A 268 1.14 -11.24 -11.46
N PHE A 269 1.49 -9.98 -11.77
CA PHE A 269 2.31 -9.15 -10.88
C PHE A 269 1.60 -8.80 -9.57
N LEU A 270 0.28 -8.54 -9.61
CA LEU A 270 -0.50 -8.29 -8.40
C LEU A 270 -0.58 -9.51 -7.48
N LEU A 271 -0.66 -10.72 -8.05
CA LEU A 271 -0.61 -11.98 -7.28
C LEU A 271 0.75 -12.14 -6.57
N ASP A 272 1.86 -11.89 -7.27
CA ASP A 272 3.21 -11.93 -6.68
C ASP A 272 3.37 -10.89 -5.54
N CYS A 273 2.86 -9.66 -5.74
CA CYS A 273 2.85 -8.62 -4.71
C CYS A 273 1.99 -8.99 -3.49
N ALA A 274 0.83 -9.62 -3.71
CA ALA A 274 -0.03 -10.11 -2.64
C ALA A 274 0.64 -11.22 -1.84
N GLU A 275 1.35 -12.14 -2.52
CA GLU A 275 2.10 -13.24 -1.89
C GLU A 275 3.16 -12.69 -0.92
N ALA A 276 4.02 -11.79 -1.39
CA ALA A 276 5.03 -11.15 -0.55
C ALA A 276 4.40 -10.40 0.64
N THR A 277 3.25 -9.74 0.42
CA THR A 277 2.54 -8.99 1.45
C THR A 277 1.96 -9.91 2.53
N ILE A 278 1.29 -10.99 2.14
CA ILE A 278 0.65 -11.93 3.06
C ILE A 278 1.70 -12.70 3.86
N HIS A 279 2.73 -13.26 3.20
CA HIS A 279 3.82 -13.95 3.88
C HIS A 279 4.54 -13.03 4.87
N GLY A 280 4.86 -11.81 4.45
CA GLY A 280 5.50 -10.82 5.32
C GLY A 280 4.63 -10.44 6.53
N ALA A 281 3.32 -10.27 6.33
CA ALA A 281 2.37 -9.95 7.40
C ALA A 281 2.14 -11.14 8.36
N LEU A 282 2.11 -12.36 7.84
CA LEU A 282 1.91 -13.58 8.63
C LEU A 282 3.12 -13.85 9.52
N ALA A 283 4.32 -13.74 8.96
CA ALA A 283 5.57 -13.98 9.68
C ALA A 283 5.84 -12.92 10.76
N ARG A 284 5.45 -11.65 10.52
CA ARG A 284 5.67 -10.55 11.47
C ARG A 284 4.67 -10.62 12.63
N GLN A 285 5.13 -11.13 13.77
CA GLN A 285 4.35 -11.29 15.00
C GLN A 285 4.53 -10.10 15.96
N GLU A 286 4.25 -8.89 15.47
CA GLU A 286 4.21 -7.65 16.25
C GLU A 286 3.21 -6.66 15.62
N SER A 287 2.99 -5.51 16.26
CA SER A 287 2.30 -4.37 15.65
C SER A 287 3.20 -3.14 15.58
N ARG A 288 3.36 -2.60 14.38
CA ARG A 288 4.23 -1.44 14.11
C ARG A 288 3.66 -0.61 12.96
N GLY A 289 3.30 0.64 13.25
CA GLY A 289 2.78 1.57 12.25
C GLY A 289 1.50 1.05 11.57
N ALA A 290 1.52 0.92 10.25
CA ALA A 290 0.39 0.44 9.46
C ALA A 290 0.19 -1.09 9.53
N HIS A 291 1.16 -1.85 10.05
CA HIS A 291 0.98 -3.27 10.32
C HIS A 291 0.44 -3.45 11.73
N TYR A 292 -0.83 -3.87 11.84
CA TYR A 292 -1.50 -4.09 13.12
C TYR A 292 -2.07 -5.51 13.20
N ARG A 293 -1.51 -6.28 14.13
CA ARG A 293 -1.89 -7.65 14.46
C ARG A 293 -2.71 -7.65 15.75
N THR A 294 -3.98 -8.02 15.67
CA THR A 294 -4.88 -8.03 16.84
C THR A 294 -4.48 -9.10 17.86
N ASP A 295 -3.78 -10.14 17.40
CA ASP A 295 -3.15 -11.22 18.17
C ASP A 295 -1.72 -10.88 18.65
N TYR A 296 -1.09 -9.81 18.12
CA TYR A 296 0.23 -9.31 18.53
C TYR A 296 0.26 -7.77 18.57
N GLN A 297 -0.46 -7.17 19.51
CA GLN A 297 -0.75 -5.72 19.50
C GLN A 297 0.43 -4.81 19.89
N LYS A 298 1.47 -5.38 20.50
CA LYS A 298 2.63 -4.61 20.98
C LYS A 298 3.70 -4.52 19.89
N ARG A 299 4.41 -3.39 19.91
CA ARG A 299 5.66 -3.23 19.16
C ARG A 299 6.76 -4.02 19.87
N ASP A 300 7.57 -4.75 19.11
CA ASP A 300 8.65 -5.56 19.63
C ASP A 300 9.97 -5.14 18.97
N ASP A 301 10.72 -4.28 19.64
CA ASP A 301 11.99 -3.79 19.13
C ASP A 301 13.14 -4.79 19.31
N GLU A 302 12.99 -5.80 20.17
CA GLU A 302 14.02 -6.82 20.40
C GLU A 302 14.05 -7.82 19.23
N ASN A 303 12.89 -8.32 18.82
CA ASN A 303 12.81 -9.35 17.80
C ASN A 303 12.51 -8.82 16.40
N TRP A 304 11.86 -7.66 16.28
CA TRP A 304 11.25 -7.21 15.02
C TRP A 304 11.69 -5.82 14.53
N LEU A 305 12.70 -5.20 15.16
CA LEU A 305 13.36 -4.00 14.64
C LEU A 305 14.29 -4.32 13.45
N LYS A 306 13.67 -4.81 12.38
CA LYS A 306 14.31 -5.29 11.14
C LYS A 306 13.36 -5.15 9.97
N HIS A 307 13.89 -4.93 8.77
CA HIS A 307 13.13 -5.00 7.54
C HIS A 307 12.90 -6.45 7.13
N THR A 308 11.74 -6.75 6.56
CA THR A 308 11.46 -8.04 5.91
C THR A 308 11.94 -7.96 4.46
N LEU A 309 12.72 -8.94 4.01
CA LEU A 309 13.04 -9.17 2.61
C LEU A 309 12.28 -10.40 2.12
N ALA A 310 11.58 -10.28 1.00
CA ALA A 310 10.81 -11.38 0.41
C ALA A 310 11.42 -11.77 -0.94
N TYR A 311 11.69 -13.05 -1.10
CA TYR A 311 12.22 -13.63 -2.33
C TYR A 311 11.23 -14.67 -2.84
N LYS A 312 10.99 -14.67 -4.15
CA LYS A 312 10.24 -15.75 -4.80
C LYS A 312 10.97 -17.07 -4.54
N GLY A 313 10.26 -18.05 -3.99
CA GLY A 313 10.78 -19.36 -3.64
C GLY A 313 11.08 -20.21 -4.87
N THR A 314 11.60 -21.41 -4.61
CA THR A 314 11.93 -22.38 -5.68
C THR A 314 10.78 -23.33 -5.98
N LYS A 315 9.75 -23.33 -5.13
CA LYS A 315 8.52 -24.12 -5.27
C LYS A 315 7.34 -23.20 -5.55
N THR A 316 6.25 -23.78 -6.05
CA THR A 316 4.98 -23.05 -6.18
C THR A 316 4.47 -22.66 -4.79
N HIS A 317 3.95 -21.43 -4.64
CA HIS A 317 3.40 -20.90 -3.38
C HIS A 317 4.44 -20.80 -2.25
N ASP A 318 5.72 -20.63 -2.61
CA ASP A 318 6.81 -20.54 -1.67
C ASP A 318 7.43 -19.15 -1.73
N VAL A 319 7.56 -18.51 -0.56
CA VAL A 319 8.27 -17.25 -0.38
C VAL A 319 9.34 -17.48 0.67
N ARG A 320 10.59 -17.27 0.27
CA ARG A 320 11.70 -17.24 1.22
C ARG A 320 11.75 -15.84 1.84
N LEU A 321 11.60 -15.78 3.16
CA LEU A 321 11.81 -14.56 3.92
C LEU A 321 13.22 -14.49 4.47
N ASP A 322 13.79 -13.30 4.42
CA ASP A 322 15.01 -12.94 5.12
C ASP A 322 14.79 -11.62 5.85
N TYR A 323 15.73 -11.22 6.69
CA TYR A 323 15.61 -10.00 7.47
C TYR A 323 16.92 -9.23 7.48
N LYS A 324 16.82 -7.91 7.32
CA LYS A 324 17.96 -7.01 7.47
C LYS A 324 17.73 -6.03 8.62
N PRO A 325 18.76 -5.71 9.43
CA PRO A 325 18.60 -4.75 10.52
C PRO A 325 18.20 -3.37 9.97
N VAL A 326 17.48 -2.61 10.79
CA VAL A 326 17.25 -1.19 10.52
C VAL A 326 18.56 -0.44 10.75
N GLU A 327 18.95 0.44 9.82
CA GLU A 327 20.06 1.37 10.06
C GLU A 327 19.59 2.48 11.00
N LEU A 328 20.07 2.43 12.25
CA LEU A 328 19.78 3.44 13.26
C LEU A 328 20.83 4.54 13.22
N ILE A 329 20.37 5.78 13.35
CA ILE A 329 21.26 6.91 13.58
C ILE A 329 21.76 6.82 15.04
N ASP A 330 23.06 6.90 15.25
CA ASP A 330 23.69 6.95 16.58
C ASP A 330 23.50 8.34 17.21
N ASP A 331 22.25 8.65 17.53
CA ASP A 331 21.83 9.87 18.19
C ASP A 331 20.75 9.52 19.23
N PRO A 332 20.94 9.88 20.52
CA PRO A 332 19.97 9.64 21.58
C PRO A 332 18.54 10.12 21.27
N ILE A 333 18.37 11.16 20.45
CA ILE A 333 17.06 11.72 20.07
C ILE A 333 16.25 10.72 19.25
N PHE A 334 16.93 9.91 18.42
CA PHE A 334 16.33 8.97 17.48
C PHE A 334 16.33 7.51 17.98
N LYS A 335 16.78 7.25 19.20
CA LYS A 335 16.67 5.91 19.80
C LYS A 335 15.21 5.44 19.80
N PRO A 336 14.95 4.14 19.49
CA PRO A 336 13.62 3.57 19.56
C PRO A 336 12.98 3.85 20.93
N LYS A 337 11.81 4.48 20.92
CA LYS A 337 11.02 4.81 22.11
C LYS A 337 9.55 4.62 21.80
N GLU A 338 8.73 4.43 22.83
CA GLU A 338 7.28 4.33 22.66
C GLU A 338 6.77 5.54 21.86
N ARG A 339 6.00 5.28 20.80
CA ARG A 339 5.44 6.35 19.96
C ARG A 339 4.14 6.82 20.61
N LYS A 340 4.23 7.90 21.40
CA LYS A 340 3.08 8.61 21.99
C LYS A 340 2.67 9.74 21.06
N TYR A 341 1.37 10.00 20.95
CA TYR A 341 0.79 10.96 20.01
C TYR A 341 -0.14 11.93 20.72
#